data_AF-A0A7S0C8B4-F1
#
_entry.id   AF-A0A7S0C8B4-F1
#
_cell.length_a   1.000
_cell.length_b   1.000
_cell.length_c   1.000
_cell.angle_alpha   90.00
_cell.angle_beta   90.00
_cell.angle_gamma   90.00
#
_symmetry.space_group_name_H-M   'P 1'
#
loop_
_entity.id
_entity.type
_entity.pdbx_description
1 polymer ?
#
loop_
_entity_poly.entity_id
_entity_poly.type
_entity_poly.pdbx_seq_one_letter_code
_entity_poly.pdbx_strand_id
1 'polypeptide(L)'
;IDFWLSDNLYNTLQSNSVRQQLADDSQLALVVPAFQIPSQCRINEGHECRTANIAHIPRTKEDMVFMVNHQQASAFDPTNKGGHGSTRYGDWNSMDEGSIMTIPCVTSNRYEPYLAFRFCEDLPPFQDHFTGYGKNKMTQIMHMRRNGYLFKQLGGSFLVHYPHMDSKSRKEWNVGKQRDKKTDVELLTFKRGRVDKVFAEFRCWLENEIIDDSRTPMCSDALDDDEKLLLRSEDKICKRVRQPAKN
;
A
#
# COMPACT_ATOMS: atom_id res chain seq x y z
N ILE A 1 -6.08 -5.16 -16.31
CA ILE A 1 -6.42 -4.03 -15.40
C ILE A 1 -6.43 -4.63 -14.02
N ASP A 2 -5.70 -4.04 -13.08
CA ASP A 2 -5.60 -4.55 -11.69
C ASP A 2 -6.66 -3.88 -10.80
N PHE A 3 -6.88 -2.56 -10.97
CA PHE A 3 -7.87 -1.80 -10.21
C PHE A 3 -8.79 -0.99 -11.12
N TRP A 4 -10.06 -0.91 -10.71
CA TRP A 4 -11.10 -0.07 -11.30
C TRP A 4 -11.40 1.11 -10.37
N LEU A 5 -11.65 2.27 -10.95
CA LEU A 5 -11.95 3.50 -10.20
C LEU A 5 -13.47 3.62 -9.98
N SER A 6 -13.90 4.18 -8.86
CA SER A 6 -15.28 4.66 -8.73
C SER A 6 -15.55 5.79 -9.73
N ASP A 7 -16.79 5.90 -10.22
CA ASP A 7 -17.13 6.84 -11.29
C ASP A 7 -16.89 8.31 -10.89
N ASN A 8 -17.03 8.61 -9.59
CA ASN A 8 -16.82 9.96 -9.05
C ASN A 8 -15.36 10.33 -8.78
N LEU A 9 -14.41 9.38 -8.74
CA LEU A 9 -13.05 9.64 -8.21
C LEU A 9 -12.36 10.85 -8.86
N TYR A 10 -12.42 10.94 -10.19
CA TYR A 10 -11.81 12.07 -10.91
C TYR A 10 -12.48 13.40 -10.53
N ASN A 11 -13.81 13.45 -10.51
CA ASN A 11 -14.56 14.66 -10.18
C ASN A 11 -14.35 15.07 -8.72
N THR A 12 -14.31 14.11 -7.80
CA THR A 12 -14.01 14.34 -6.39
C THR A 12 -12.61 14.95 -6.22
N LEU A 13 -11.59 14.39 -6.86
CA LEU A 13 -10.23 14.95 -6.84
C LEU A 13 -10.13 16.33 -7.49
N GLN A 14 -11.00 16.64 -8.46
CA GLN A 14 -11.07 17.94 -9.13
C GLN A 14 -11.96 18.96 -8.40
N SER A 15 -12.68 18.58 -7.35
CA SER A 15 -13.51 19.49 -6.57
C SER A 15 -12.68 20.60 -5.93
N ASN A 16 -13.26 21.79 -5.77
CA ASN A 16 -12.57 22.94 -5.20
C ASN A 16 -12.04 22.64 -3.79
N SER A 17 -12.81 21.93 -2.96
CA SER A 17 -12.40 21.59 -1.59
C SER A 17 -11.18 20.67 -1.55
N VAL A 18 -11.16 19.61 -2.35
CA VAL A 18 -10.04 18.65 -2.40
C VAL A 18 -8.80 19.30 -3.02
N ARG A 19 -8.97 20.04 -4.12
CA ARG A 19 -7.87 20.77 -4.77
C ARG A 19 -7.26 21.83 -3.87
N GLN A 20 -8.09 22.55 -3.10
CA GLN A 20 -7.61 23.53 -2.14
C GLN A 20 -6.74 22.86 -1.06
N GLN A 21 -7.20 21.74 -0.47
CA GLN A 21 -6.37 21.03 0.52
C GLN A 21 -5.03 20.53 -0.05
N LEU A 22 -5.03 20.02 -1.29
CA LEU A 22 -3.79 19.60 -1.97
C LEU A 22 -2.89 20.78 -2.37
N ALA A 23 -3.44 21.98 -2.52
CA ALA A 23 -2.69 23.20 -2.81
C ALA A 23 -2.09 23.82 -1.54
N ASP A 24 -2.83 23.77 -0.43
CA ASP A 24 -2.44 24.33 0.87
C ASP A 24 -1.28 23.56 1.52
N ASP A 25 -1.09 22.29 1.16
CA ASP A 25 -0.04 21.42 1.70
C ASP A 25 0.61 20.58 0.57
N SER A 26 1.85 20.92 0.21
CA SER A 26 2.61 20.21 -0.84
C SER A 26 2.88 18.75 -0.51
N GLN A 27 2.85 18.41 0.78
CA GLN A 27 3.16 17.09 1.30
C GLN A 27 1.89 16.36 1.77
N LEU A 28 0.70 16.80 1.34
CA LEU A 28 -0.54 16.07 1.56
C LEU A 28 -0.66 14.91 0.56
N ALA A 29 -0.82 13.69 1.08
CA ALA A 29 -1.14 12.51 0.30
C ALA A 29 -2.52 11.95 0.70
N LEU A 30 -3.43 11.91 -0.29
CA LEU A 30 -4.77 11.39 -0.12
C LEU A 30 -4.81 9.89 -0.39
N VAL A 31 -5.05 9.10 0.65
CA VAL A 31 -5.32 7.67 0.57
C VAL A 31 -6.71 7.44 -0.02
N VAL A 32 -6.76 6.74 -1.15
CA VAL A 32 -8.00 6.26 -1.78
C VAL A 32 -8.23 4.82 -1.32
N PRO A 33 -9.31 4.52 -0.57
CA PRO A 33 -9.57 3.16 -0.10
C PRO A 33 -9.75 2.17 -1.25
N ALA A 34 -9.13 1.00 -1.12
CA ALA A 34 -9.21 -0.08 -2.10
C ALA A 34 -9.96 -1.28 -1.53
N PHE A 35 -10.91 -1.78 -2.29
CA PHE A 35 -11.74 -2.93 -1.97
C PHE A 35 -11.47 -4.09 -2.94
N GLN A 36 -11.94 -5.27 -2.60
CA GLN A 36 -11.98 -6.44 -3.48
C GLN A 36 -13.36 -7.06 -3.51
N ILE A 37 -13.71 -7.62 -4.66
CA ILE A 37 -14.91 -8.43 -4.88
C ILE A 37 -14.49 -9.87 -5.24
N PRO A 38 -15.33 -10.88 -4.98
CA PRO A 38 -15.05 -12.23 -5.44
C PRO A 38 -15.15 -12.32 -6.97
N SER A 39 -14.44 -13.28 -7.55
CA SER A 39 -14.59 -13.64 -8.96
C SER A 39 -16.01 -14.14 -9.24
N GLN A 40 -16.59 -13.74 -10.37
CA GLN A 40 -17.93 -14.14 -10.78
C GLN A 40 -17.97 -15.52 -11.46
N CYS A 41 -16.82 -16.17 -11.57
CA CYS A 41 -16.71 -17.54 -12.06
C CYS A 41 -15.55 -18.28 -11.40
N ARG A 42 -15.54 -19.61 -11.57
CA ARG A 42 -14.39 -20.44 -11.21
C ARG A 42 -13.24 -20.09 -12.14
N ILE A 43 -12.21 -19.47 -11.59
CA ILE A 43 -10.97 -19.18 -12.28
C ILE A 43 -10.20 -20.51 -12.42
N ASN A 44 -10.60 -21.32 -13.40
CA ASN A 44 -9.93 -22.58 -13.73
C ASN A 44 -9.30 -22.44 -15.13
N GLU A 45 -8.09 -22.97 -15.29
CA GLU A 45 -7.40 -23.26 -16.56
C GLU A 45 -7.59 -22.24 -17.70
N GLY A 46 -7.30 -20.97 -17.43
CA GLY A 46 -7.11 -19.96 -18.47
C GLY A 46 -8.36 -19.20 -18.93
N HIS A 47 -9.53 -19.43 -18.33
CA HIS A 47 -10.73 -18.65 -18.63
C HIS A 47 -10.88 -17.47 -17.65
N GLU A 48 -10.60 -16.26 -18.13
CA GLU A 48 -10.87 -15.03 -17.39
C GLU A 48 -12.28 -14.54 -17.73
N CYS A 49 -13.20 -14.54 -16.76
CA CYS A 49 -14.59 -14.15 -16.98
C CYS A 49 -14.77 -12.63 -16.99
N ARG A 50 -14.06 -11.98 -17.92
CA ARG A 50 -13.94 -10.53 -18.00
C ARG A 50 -15.29 -9.83 -18.05
N THR A 51 -16.19 -10.27 -18.92
CA THR A 51 -17.52 -9.66 -19.06
C THR A 51 -18.34 -9.76 -17.76
N ALA A 52 -18.34 -10.93 -17.12
CA ALA A 52 -19.06 -11.14 -15.87
C ALA A 52 -18.45 -10.34 -14.72
N ASN A 53 -17.11 -10.33 -14.59
CA ASN A 53 -16.41 -9.58 -13.56
C ASN A 53 -16.65 -8.08 -13.70
N ILE A 54 -16.52 -7.52 -14.91
CA ILE A 54 -16.73 -6.08 -15.16
C ILE A 54 -18.17 -5.66 -14.83
N ALA A 55 -19.16 -6.50 -15.15
CA ALA A 55 -20.56 -6.21 -14.86
C ALA A 55 -20.87 -6.13 -13.35
N HIS A 56 -20.05 -6.73 -12.50
CA HIS A 56 -20.23 -6.75 -11.04
C HIS A 56 -19.29 -5.78 -10.29
N ILE A 57 -18.51 -4.96 -11.00
CA ILE A 57 -17.70 -3.92 -10.35
C ILE A 57 -18.63 -2.80 -9.89
N PRO A 58 -18.70 -2.51 -8.58
CA PRO A 58 -19.48 -1.38 -8.07
C PRO A 58 -18.87 -0.07 -8.57
N ARG A 59 -19.73 0.85 -8.99
CA ARG A 59 -19.32 2.14 -9.56
C ARG A 59 -19.55 3.31 -8.62
N THR A 60 -20.57 3.21 -7.78
CA THR A 60 -20.99 4.22 -6.81
C THR A 60 -20.64 3.80 -5.38
N LYS A 61 -20.60 4.76 -4.46
CA LYS A 61 -20.38 4.46 -3.04
C LYS A 61 -21.52 3.61 -2.50
N GLU A 62 -22.74 3.92 -2.91
CA GLU A 62 -23.96 3.22 -2.52
C GLU A 62 -23.88 1.74 -2.89
N ASP A 63 -23.45 1.42 -4.12
CA ASP A 63 -23.24 0.03 -4.56
C ASP A 63 -22.17 -0.66 -3.73
N MET A 64 -21.03 0.01 -3.49
CA MET A 64 -19.93 -0.56 -2.71
C MET A 64 -20.37 -0.86 -1.27
N VAL A 65 -21.05 0.09 -0.62
CA VAL A 65 -21.56 -0.07 0.74
C VAL A 65 -22.58 -1.20 0.81
N PHE A 66 -23.49 -1.27 -0.18
CA PHE A 66 -24.42 -2.39 -0.30
C PHE A 66 -23.66 -3.72 -0.38
N MET A 67 -22.66 -3.83 -1.25
CA MET A 67 -21.88 -5.05 -1.40
C MET A 67 -21.10 -5.43 -0.13
N VAL A 68 -20.48 -4.47 0.56
CA VAL A 68 -19.78 -4.71 1.82
C VAL A 68 -20.75 -5.25 2.89
N ASN A 69 -21.92 -4.62 3.04
CA ASN A 69 -22.93 -5.04 4.02
C ASN A 69 -23.50 -6.44 3.75
N HIS A 70 -23.51 -6.86 2.49
CA HIS A 70 -23.96 -8.19 2.07
C HIS A 70 -22.81 -9.20 1.90
N GLN A 71 -21.60 -8.89 2.39
CA GLN A 71 -20.42 -9.75 2.30
C GLN A 71 -20.00 -10.12 0.86
N GLN A 72 -20.35 -9.26 -0.10
CA GLN A 72 -19.99 -9.37 -1.52
C GLN A 72 -18.75 -8.53 -1.87
N ALA A 73 -18.30 -7.68 -0.96
CA ALA A 73 -17.05 -6.94 -1.06
C ALA A 73 -16.35 -6.88 0.30
N SER A 74 -15.04 -6.64 0.29
CA SER A 74 -14.23 -6.46 1.49
C SER A 74 -13.09 -5.48 1.25
N ALA A 75 -12.43 -5.00 2.31
CA ALA A 75 -11.15 -4.32 2.16
C ALA A 75 -10.18 -5.16 1.33
N PHE A 76 -9.39 -4.53 0.46
CA PHE A 76 -8.45 -5.24 -0.41
C PHE A 76 -7.37 -5.98 0.39
N ASP A 77 -7.08 -7.21 -0.03
CA ASP A 77 -6.14 -8.15 0.62
C ASP A 77 -6.37 -8.23 2.15
N PRO A 78 -7.57 -8.66 2.61
CA PRO A 78 -7.95 -8.59 4.02
C PRO A 78 -7.10 -9.51 4.91
N THR A 79 -6.38 -10.46 4.32
CA THR A 79 -5.43 -11.34 5.02
C THR A 79 -4.10 -10.66 5.33
N ASN A 80 -3.78 -9.57 4.62
CA ASN A 80 -2.56 -8.81 4.75
C ASN A 80 -2.81 -7.52 5.55
N LYS A 81 -3.05 -7.66 6.85
CA LYS A 81 -3.32 -6.53 7.76
C LYS A 81 -2.27 -5.42 7.66
N GLY A 82 -1.00 -5.76 7.47
CA GLY A 82 0.06 -4.75 7.29
C GLY A 82 -0.01 -3.97 5.98
N GLY A 83 -0.60 -4.55 4.93
CA GLY A 83 -0.73 -3.94 3.60
C GLY A 83 -1.70 -2.77 3.55
N HIS A 84 -2.90 -2.94 4.12
CA HIS A 84 -4.00 -1.98 3.98
C HIS A 84 -4.66 -1.60 5.32
N GLY A 85 -4.21 -2.15 6.44
CA GLY A 85 -4.87 -1.99 7.73
C GLY A 85 -4.80 -0.60 8.36
N SER A 86 -3.96 0.31 7.83
CA SER A 86 -3.98 1.72 8.26
C SER A 86 -5.10 2.53 7.59
N THR A 87 -5.69 2.04 6.49
CA THR A 87 -6.86 2.64 5.85
C THR A 87 -8.10 2.41 6.73
N ARG A 88 -8.85 3.49 6.96
CA ARG A 88 -10.01 3.52 7.87
C ARG A 88 -11.30 3.17 7.12
N TYR A 89 -11.43 1.91 6.72
CA TYR A 89 -12.57 1.40 5.94
C TYR A 89 -13.93 1.58 6.64
N GLY A 90 -13.97 1.40 7.97
CA GLY A 90 -15.19 1.62 8.75
C GLY A 90 -15.65 3.08 8.71
N ASP A 91 -14.71 4.01 8.93
CA ASP A 91 -15.01 5.45 8.89
C ASP A 91 -15.39 5.91 7.47
N TRP A 92 -14.73 5.37 6.44
CA TRP A 92 -15.03 5.69 5.03
C TRP A 92 -16.51 5.48 4.67
N ASN A 93 -17.14 4.44 5.24
CA ASN A 93 -18.56 4.16 5.02
C ASN A 93 -19.44 5.38 5.39
N SER A 94 -19.11 6.05 6.49
CA SER A 94 -19.80 7.25 6.98
C SER A 94 -19.29 8.58 6.38
N MET A 95 -18.19 8.58 5.65
CA MET A 95 -17.60 9.83 5.12
C MET A 95 -18.30 10.33 3.87
N ASP A 96 -18.67 11.61 3.83
CA ASP A 96 -19.24 12.24 2.64
C ASP A 96 -18.24 12.31 1.48
N GLU A 97 -18.75 12.43 0.25
CA GLU A 97 -17.91 12.62 -0.93
C GLU A 97 -17.05 13.88 -0.82
N GLY A 98 -15.75 13.74 -1.11
CA GLY A 98 -14.80 14.86 -1.04
C GLY A 98 -14.41 15.28 0.38
N SER A 99 -14.99 14.67 1.41
CA SER A 99 -14.48 14.81 2.77
C SER A 99 -13.12 14.14 2.92
N ILE A 100 -12.29 14.65 3.83
CA ILE A 100 -10.93 14.16 4.04
C ILE A 100 -10.73 13.92 5.54
N MET A 101 -10.20 12.76 5.91
CA MET A 101 -9.96 12.36 7.30
C MET A 101 -8.49 12.04 7.53
N THR A 102 -7.89 12.56 8.59
CA THR A 102 -6.50 12.24 8.94
C THR A 102 -6.35 10.78 9.35
N ILE A 103 -5.35 10.09 8.81
CA ILE A 103 -4.93 8.77 9.32
C ILE A 103 -4.07 9.02 10.55
N PRO A 104 -4.46 8.57 11.76
CA PRO A 104 -3.80 8.96 13.00
C PRO A 104 -2.39 8.36 13.12
N CYS A 105 -2.20 7.13 12.63
CA CYS A 105 -0.91 6.46 12.63
C CYS A 105 -0.89 5.32 11.59
N VAL A 106 0.31 4.92 11.19
CA VAL A 106 0.56 3.77 10.30
C VAL A 106 0.80 2.52 11.13
N THR A 107 0.07 1.45 10.83
CA THR A 107 0.08 0.20 11.60
C THR A 107 1.15 -0.80 11.17
N SER A 108 1.88 -0.53 10.08
CA SER A 108 2.91 -1.43 9.53
C SER A 108 3.78 -0.71 8.50
N ASN A 109 5.07 -1.03 8.44
CA ASN A 109 5.97 -0.59 7.37
C ASN A 109 5.65 -1.27 6.02
N ARG A 110 4.70 -2.21 6.01
CA ARG A 110 4.15 -2.82 4.81
C ARG A 110 2.93 -2.10 4.26
N TYR A 111 2.59 -0.92 4.78
CA TYR A 111 1.44 -0.16 4.29
C TYR A 111 1.63 0.26 2.81
N GLU A 112 0.69 -0.16 1.96
CA GLU A 112 0.73 0.01 0.49
C GLU A 112 -0.58 0.64 -0.05
N PRO A 113 -1.01 1.82 0.45
CA PRO A 113 -2.22 2.48 -0.05
C PRO A 113 -2.09 2.93 -1.50
N TYR A 114 -3.24 3.25 -2.09
CA TYR A 114 -3.30 4.06 -3.29
C TYR A 114 -3.39 5.52 -2.89
N LEU A 115 -2.57 6.35 -3.54
CA LEU A 115 -2.45 7.76 -3.18
C LEU A 115 -2.79 8.67 -4.36
N ALA A 116 -3.41 9.80 -4.06
CA ALA A 116 -3.44 11.00 -4.90
C ALA A 116 -2.72 12.13 -4.15
N PHE A 117 -1.74 12.76 -4.79
CA PHE A 117 -0.94 13.83 -4.22
C PHE A 117 -0.45 14.77 -5.31
N ARG A 118 0.01 15.97 -4.94
CA ARG A 118 0.59 16.92 -5.89
C ARG A 118 1.98 16.41 -6.31
N PHE A 119 2.23 16.37 -7.61
CA PHE A 119 3.57 16.08 -8.13
C PHE A 119 4.45 17.33 -7.96
N CYS A 120 5.49 17.24 -7.14
CA CYS A 120 6.32 18.35 -6.70
C CYS A 120 7.79 17.94 -6.64
N GLU A 121 8.70 18.91 -6.58
CA GLU A 121 10.15 18.67 -6.52
C GLU A 121 10.60 17.96 -5.24
N ASP A 122 9.84 18.10 -4.14
CA ASP A 122 10.05 17.45 -2.86
C ASP A 122 9.53 16.01 -2.81
N LEU A 123 8.92 15.50 -3.89
CA LEU A 123 8.50 14.11 -3.97
C LEU A 123 9.74 13.19 -3.96
N PRO A 124 9.87 12.29 -2.97
CA PRO A 124 11.00 11.40 -2.92
C PRO A 124 11.02 10.48 -4.16
N PRO A 125 12.20 10.22 -4.75
CA PRO A 125 12.28 9.45 -5.98
C PRO A 125 11.82 8.01 -5.74
N PHE A 126 11.13 7.47 -6.75
CA PHE A 126 10.88 6.04 -6.83
C PHE A 126 12.21 5.29 -6.83
N GLN A 127 12.25 4.21 -6.07
CA GLN A 127 13.47 3.44 -5.87
C GLN A 127 13.61 2.37 -6.96
N ASP A 128 14.46 2.63 -7.96
CA ASP A 128 14.61 1.78 -9.16
C ASP A 128 15.09 0.35 -8.87
N HIS A 129 15.66 0.11 -7.69
CA HIS A 129 16.03 -1.22 -7.24
C HIS A 129 14.80 -2.12 -6.98
N PHE A 130 13.63 -1.52 -6.77
CA PHE A 130 12.36 -2.22 -6.61
C PHE A 130 11.60 -2.17 -7.93
N THR A 131 12.02 -3.03 -8.86
CA THR A 131 11.36 -3.22 -10.17
C THR A 131 10.65 -4.57 -10.24
N GLY A 132 9.57 -4.64 -11.01
CA GLY A 132 8.77 -5.84 -11.15
C GLY A 132 7.74 -6.00 -10.03
N TYR A 133 7.87 -7.04 -9.21
CA TYR A 133 6.83 -7.43 -8.24
C TYR A 133 7.35 -7.42 -6.81
N GLY A 134 6.68 -6.63 -5.96
CA GLY A 134 6.86 -6.58 -4.52
C GLY A 134 7.62 -5.34 -4.03
N LYS A 135 7.12 -4.72 -2.95
CA LYS A 135 7.76 -3.68 -2.13
C LYS A 135 7.94 -2.29 -2.72
N ASN A 136 7.76 -2.08 -4.02
CA ASN A 136 7.86 -0.75 -4.64
C ASN A 136 6.96 0.29 -3.94
N LYS A 137 5.72 -0.10 -3.62
CA LYS A 137 4.77 0.76 -2.89
C LYS A 137 5.23 0.97 -1.46
N MET A 138 5.58 -0.09 -0.73
CA MET A 138 6.06 0.00 0.66
C MET A 138 7.21 1.00 0.78
N THR A 139 8.22 0.88 -0.08
CA THR A 139 9.41 1.75 -0.03
C THR A 139 9.06 3.20 -0.33
N GLN A 140 8.19 3.46 -1.32
CA GLN A 140 7.73 4.81 -1.61
C GLN A 140 6.97 5.43 -0.42
N ILE A 141 6.07 4.67 0.21
CA ILE A 141 5.25 5.14 1.34
C ILE A 141 6.12 5.41 2.57
N MET A 142 7.08 4.53 2.86
CA MET A 142 8.05 4.76 3.93
C MET A 142 8.88 6.02 3.68
N HIS A 143 9.33 6.23 2.43
CA HIS A 143 10.14 7.39 2.06
C HIS A 143 9.33 8.70 2.13
N MET A 144 8.10 8.69 1.61
CA MET A 144 7.17 9.83 1.70
C MET A 144 6.85 10.17 3.15
N ARG A 145 6.49 9.17 3.98
CA ARG A 145 6.20 9.39 5.41
C ARG A 145 7.37 10.09 6.10
N ARG A 146 8.58 9.57 5.89
CA ARG A 146 9.79 10.09 6.53
C ARG A 146 10.15 11.51 6.07
N ASN A 147 9.86 11.85 4.81
CA ASN A 147 10.01 13.22 4.28
C ASN A 147 8.82 14.15 4.64
N GLY A 148 8.00 13.80 5.63
CA GLY A 148 6.95 14.69 6.13
C GLY A 148 5.62 14.64 5.39
N TYR A 149 5.39 13.66 4.52
CA TYR A 149 4.05 13.51 3.94
C TYR A 149 3.00 13.17 5.00
N LEU A 150 1.90 13.92 4.99
CA LEU A 150 0.72 13.65 5.79
C LEU A 150 -0.26 12.78 5.00
N PHE A 151 -0.61 11.63 5.55
CA PHE A 151 -1.61 10.76 4.94
C PHE A 151 -2.99 11.09 5.50
N LYS A 152 -3.89 11.46 4.60
CA LYS A 152 -5.32 11.59 4.90
C LYS A 152 -6.14 10.72 3.97
N GLN A 153 -7.22 10.14 4.42
CA GLN A 153 -8.13 9.34 3.62
C GLN A 153 -9.17 10.22 2.91
N LEU A 154 -9.46 9.90 1.65
CA LEU A 154 -10.53 10.51 0.87
C LEU A 154 -11.87 9.77 1.08
N GLY A 155 -12.94 10.52 1.33
CA GLY A 155 -14.31 10.03 1.44
C GLY A 155 -15.05 9.99 0.10
N GLY A 156 -16.06 9.13 -0.01
CA GLY A 156 -16.88 9.00 -1.23
C GLY A 156 -16.27 8.11 -2.30
N SER A 157 -15.04 8.40 -2.70
CA SER A 157 -14.36 7.68 -3.78
C SER A 157 -13.58 6.46 -3.29
N PHE A 158 -13.39 5.50 -4.18
CA PHE A 158 -12.72 4.24 -3.87
C PHE A 158 -12.15 3.56 -5.12
N LEU A 159 -11.41 2.48 -4.90
CA LEU A 159 -10.90 1.58 -5.92
C LEU A 159 -11.43 0.16 -5.70
N VAL A 160 -11.57 -0.60 -6.78
CA VAL A 160 -11.95 -2.01 -6.75
C VAL A 160 -10.88 -2.84 -7.43
N HIS A 161 -10.25 -3.74 -6.70
CA HIS A 161 -9.39 -4.76 -7.29
C HIS A 161 -10.23 -5.65 -8.21
N TYR A 162 -9.84 -5.68 -9.48
CA TYR A 162 -10.45 -6.52 -10.50
C TYR A 162 -10.08 -7.99 -10.25
N PRO A 163 -11.05 -8.91 -10.10
CA PRO A 163 -10.74 -10.32 -9.87
C PRO A 163 -10.00 -10.91 -11.09
N HIS A 164 -8.74 -11.28 -10.90
CA HIS A 164 -7.89 -11.85 -11.95
C HIS A 164 -6.99 -12.97 -11.41
N MET A 165 -6.40 -13.74 -12.33
CA MET A 165 -5.42 -14.78 -12.00
C MET A 165 -4.11 -14.20 -11.47
N ASP A 166 -3.38 -15.01 -10.70
CA ASP A 166 -2.00 -14.71 -10.32
C ASP A 166 -1.12 -14.55 -11.57
N SER A 167 -0.45 -13.39 -11.66
CA SER A 167 0.54 -13.13 -12.70
C SER A 167 1.76 -14.05 -12.58
N LYS A 168 2.54 -14.18 -13.66
CA LYS A 168 3.82 -14.91 -13.63
C LYS A 168 4.74 -14.40 -12.51
N SER A 169 4.85 -13.07 -12.37
CA SER A 169 5.66 -12.44 -11.33
C SER A 169 5.16 -12.75 -9.91
N ARG A 170 3.84 -12.84 -9.69
CA ARG A 170 3.25 -13.27 -8.41
C ARG A 170 3.59 -14.73 -8.09
N LYS A 171 3.48 -15.61 -9.09
CA LYS A 171 3.84 -17.03 -8.95
C LYS A 171 5.32 -17.19 -8.59
N GLU A 172 6.21 -16.49 -9.30
CA GLU A 172 7.65 -16.44 -8.99
C GLU A 172 7.94 -15.91 -7.59
N TRP A 173 7.26 -14.84 -7.16
CA TRP A 173 7.39 -14.29 -5.81
C TRP A 173 7.00 -15.29 -4.72
N ASN A 174 6.05 -16.17 -5.02
CA ASN A 174 5.54 -17.17 -4.10
C ASN A 174 6.42 -18.42 -4.00
N VAL A 175 7.45 -18.56 -4.85
CA VAL A 175 8.39 -19.68 -4.77
C VAL A 175 9.30 -19.53 -3.55
N GLY A 176 9.64 -20.66 -2.92
CA GLY A 176 10.74 -20.70 -1.95
C GLY A 176 10.42 -20.21 -0.54
N LYS A 177 9.15 -20.01 -0.18
CA LYS A 177 8.65 -19.51 1.13
C LYS A 177 9.09 -20.29 2.38
N GLN A 178 9.80 -21.41 2.25
CA GLN A 178 10.28 -22.22 3.38
C GLN A 178 11.56 -21.59 3.99
N ARG A 179 11.40 -20.46 4.68
CA ARG A 179 12.50 -19.72 5.32
C ARG A 179 13.30 -20.60 6.28
N ASP A 180 12.60 -21.33 7.16
CA ASP A 180 13.24 -21.96 8.32
C ASP A 180 14.16 -23.14 7.96
N LYS A 181 14.04 -23.66 6.73
CA LYS A 181 14.83 -24.78 6.20
C LYS A 181 16.02 -24.34 5.35
N LYS A 182 16.30 -23.05 5.23
CA LYS A 182 17.27 -22.49 4.28
C LYS A 182 18.21 -21.49 4.94
N THR A 183 19.46 -21.50 4.50
CA THR A 183 20.48 -20.48 4.77
C THR A 183 20.17 -19.20 3.99
N ASP A 184 20.73 -18.05 4.40
CA ASP A 184 20.52 -16.80 3.65
C ASP A 184 21.06 -16.90 2.21
N VAL A 185 22.18 -17.58 1.98
CA VAL A 185 22.72 -17.86 0.64
C VAL A 185 21.69 -18.57 -0.24
N GLU A 186 21.01 -19.58 0.30
CA GLU A 186 19.94 -20.29 -0.42
C GLU A 186 18.71 -19.41 -0.63
N LEU A 187 18.36 -18.55 0.33
CA LEU A 187 17.23 -17.62 0.18
C LEU A 187 17.46 -16.59 -0.93
N LEU A 188 18.70 -16.14 -1.13
CA LEU A 188 19.08 -15.19 -2.19
C LEU A 188 19.02 -15.79 -3.61
N THR A 189 18.88 -17.12 -3.74
CA THR A 189 18.59 -17.74 -5.04
C THR A 189 17.18 -17.39 -5.54
N PHE A 190 16.25 -17.11 -4.61
CA PHE A 190 14.88 -16.74 -4.93
C PHE A 190 14.73 -15.23 -5.14
N LYS A 191 13.88 -14.85 -6.10
CA LYS A 191 13.57 -13.44 -6.39
C LYS A 191 13.13 -12.68 -5.14
N ARG A 192 12.23 -13.27 -4.35
CA ARG A 192 11.75 -12.68 -3.09
C ARG A 192 12.87 -12.45 -2.08
N GLY A 193 13.80 -13.41 -1.91
CA GLY A 193 14.91 -13.26 -0.97
C GLY A 193 15.83 -12.09 -1.34
N ARG A 194 16.13 -11.93 -2.65
CA ARG A 194 16.89 -10.77 -3.13
C ARG A 194 16.19 -9.44 -2.87
N VAL A 195 14.90 -9.35 -3.18
CA VAL A 195 14.10 -8.13 -2.92
C VAL A 195 13.95 -7.87 -1.42
N ASP A 196 13.84 -8.92 -0.61
CA ASP A 196 13.80 -8.81 0.85
C ASP A 196 15.12 -8.26 1.42
N LYS A 197 16.28 -8.68 0.87
CA LYS A 197 17.59 -8.13 1.22
C LYS A 197 17.71 -6.64 0.87
N VAL A 198 17.41 -6.27 -0.37
CA VAL A 198 17.45 -4.88 -0.83
C VAL A 198 16.50 -4.01 -0.01
N PHE A 199 15.33 -4.53 0.38
CA PHE A 199 14.42 -3.83 1.27
C PHE A 199 14.99 -3.59 2.66
N ALA A 200 15.67 -4.59 3.24
CA ALA A 200 16.33 -4.41 4.53
C ALA A 200 17.40 -3.31 4.45
N GLU A 201 18.25 -3.34 3.41
CA GLU A 201 19.26 -2.31 3.12
C GLU A 201 18.63 -0.92 2.92
N PHE A 202 17.53 -0.82 2.17
CA PHE A 202 16.77 0.42 1.99
C PHE A 202 16.26 0.98 3.31
N ARG A 203 15.69 0.14 4.20
CA ARG A 203 15.26 0.61 5.51
C ARG A 203 16.42 1.14 6.34
N CYS A 204 17.56 0.45 6.31
CA CYS A 204 18.77 0.89 7.00
C CYS A 204 19.25 2.25 6.48
N TRP A 205 19.31 2.41 5.16
CA TRP A 205 19.64 3.68 4.52
C TRP A 205 18.65 4.78 4.92
N LEU A 206 17.35 4.49 4.81
CA LEU A 206 16.28 5.44 5.12
C LEU A 206 16.40 5.94 6.57
N GLU A 207 16.64 5.04 7.52
CA GLU A 207 16.80 5.37 8.94
C GLU A 207 18.05 6.19 9.26
N ASN A 208 19.16 5.95 8.57
CA ASN A 208 20.45 6.59 8.86
C ASN A 208 20.66 7.90 8.09
N GLU A 209 20.16 8.00 6.86
CA GLU A 209 20.48 9.10 5.94
C GLU A 209 19.36 10.14 5.81
N ILE A 210 18.10 9.75 6.00
CA ILE A 210 16.96 10.65 5.87
C ILE A 210 16.53 11.12 7.26
N ILE A 211 16.35 12.44 7.42
CA ILE A 211 15.81 13.02 8.65
C ILE A 211 14.37 12.56 8.83
N ASP A 212 13.97 12.22 10.05
CA ASP A 212 12.61 11.78 10.33
C ASP A 212 11.69 12.97 10.56
N ASP A 213 11.14 13.51 9.47
CA ASP A 213 10.14 14.59 9.49
C ASP A 213 8.71 14.05 9.53
N SER A 214 8.52 12.78 9.91
CA SER A 214 7.23 12.10 9.86
C SER A 214 6.11 12.86 10.60
N ARG A 215 5.14 13.37 9.85
CA ARG A 215 3.87 13.94 10.37
C ARG A 215 2.83 12.88 10.70
N THR A 216 2.91 11.73 10.03
CA THR A 216 2.06 10.56 10.33
C THR A 216 2.90 9.54 11.10
N PRO A 217 2.71 9.36 12.42
CA PRO A 217 3.54 8.47 13.22
C PRO A 217 3.23 7.00 12.93
N MET A 218 4.11 6.09 13.37
CA MET A 218 3.75 4.68 13.51
C MET A 218 2.86 4.48 14.75
N CYS A 219 1.92 3.55 14.69
CA CYS A 219 1.10 3.20 15.86
C CYS A 219 1.98 2.52 16.92
N SER A 220 1.63 2.66 18.21
CA SER A 220 2.36 2.03 19.32
C SER A 220 2.35 0.50 19.27
N ASP A 221 1.31 -0.06 18.66
CA ASP A 221 1.07 -1.48 18.42
C ASP A 221 1.30 -1.87 16.96
N ALA A 222 2.10 -1.08 16.22
CA ALA A 222 2.44 -1.39 14.83
C ALA A 222 3.06 -2.80 14.71
N LEU A 223 2.71 -3.49 13.62
CA LEU A 223 3.12 -4.85 13.37
C LEU A 223 4.64 -4.96 13.20
N ASP A 224 5.22 -6.02 13.74
CA ASP A 224 6.57 -6.44 13.38
C ASP A 224 6.56 -7.11 12.00
N ASP A 225 7.12 -6.40 11.03
CA ASP A 225 7.18 -6.85 9.64
C ASP A 225 8.42 -7.70 9.33
N ASP A 226 9.40 -7.75 10.23
CA ASP A 226 10.69 -8.42 10.02
C ASP A 226 10.54 -9.93 9.94
N GLU A 227 9.55 -10.48 10.64
CA GLU A 227 9.17 -11.88 10.54
C GLU A 227 8.67 -12.26 9.14
N LYS A 228 8.21 -11.28 8.34
CA LYS A 228 7.71 -11.53 6.97
C LYS A 228 8.82 -11.49 5.92
N LEU A 229 10.03 -11.05 6.29
CA LEU A 229 11.20 -11.08 5.42
C LEU A 229 11.74 -12.50 5.26
N LEU A 230 12.04 -12.87 4.02
CA LEU A 230 12.73 -14.11 3.65
C LEU A 230 14.25 -13.93 3.84
N LEU A 231 14.64 -13.58 5.07
CA LEU A 231 16.00 -13.43 5.61
C LEU A 231 16.01 -14.04 7.02
N ARG A 232 17.16 -14.48 7.55
CA ARG A 232 17.21 -15.09 8.88
C ARG A 232 17.25 -14.08 10.04
N SER A 233 18.31 -13.29 10.23
CA SER A 233 18.27 -12.26 11.31
C SER A 233 19.39 -11.23 11.27
N GLU A 234 20.62 -11.60 10.88
CA GLU A 234 21.75 -10.65 10.91
C GLU A 234 21.60 -9.51 9.89
N ASP A 235 21.02 -9.80 8.73
CA ASP A 235 20.75 -8.82 7.67
C ASP A 235 19.48 -7.97 7.92
N LYS A 236 18.67 -8.28 8.93
CA LYS A 236 17.42 -7.54 9.21
C LYS A 236 17.62 -6.31 10.07
N ILE A 237 18.67 -6.33 10.90
CA ILE A 237 18.87 -5.35 11.96
C ILE A 237 19.67 -4.17 11.41
N CYS A 238 19.01 -3.02 11.32
CA CYS A 238 19.69 -1.75 11.11
C CYS A 238 20.55 -1.42 12.33
N LYS A 239 21.87 -1.54 12.20
CA LYS A 239 22.78 -0.96 13.20
C LYS A 239 22.82 0.54 12.96
N ARG A 240 22.13 1.31 13.81
CA ARG A 240 22.17 2.77 13.76
C ARG A 240 23.63 3.25 13.82
N VAL A 241 24.07 3.91 12.77
CA VAL A 241 25.32 4.69 12.84
C VAL A 241 24.98 5.93 13.64
N ARG A 242 25.64 6.15 14.79
CA ARG A 242 25.45 7.40 15.55
C ARG A 242 25.77 8.57 14.62
N GLN A 243 24.76 9.36 14.23
CA GLN A 243 25.03 10.65 13.60
C GLN A 243 25.82 11.50 14.61
N PRO A 244 26.93 12.14 14.20
CA PRO A 244 27.60 13.09 15.07
C PRO A 244 26.62 14.20 15.42
N ALA A 245 26.53 14.53 16.72
CA ALA A 245 25.72 15.64 17.19
C ALA A 245 26.10 16.89 16.38
N LYS A 246 25.11 17.56 15.78
CA LYS A 246 25.33 18.86 15.16
C LYS A 246 25.78 19.83 16.26
N ASN A 247 27.01 20.32 16.15
CA ASN A 247 27.54 21.44 16.93
C ASN A 247 26.83 22.74 16.57
#